data_AF-A0A2G9V007-F1
#
_entry.id   AF-A0A2G9V007-F1
#
_cell.length_a   1.000
_cell.length_b   1.000
_cell.length_c   1.000
_cell.angle_alpha   90.00
_cell.angle_beta   90.00
_cell.angle_gamma   90.00
#
_symmetry.space_group_name_H-M   'P 1'
#
loop_
_entity.id
_entity.type
_entity.pdbx_description
1 polymer ?
#
loop_
_entity_poly.entity_id
_entity_poly.type
_entity_poly.pdbx_seq_one_letter_code
_entity_poly.pdbx_strand_id
1 'polypeptide(L)' 'MLGRSSIVGRQALSVTTLSKNKEVFIIGAARTPIGSFRSQLASLSAPQLGSVAIKAAVERGGLKPEDVQEV' A
#
# COMPACT_ATOMS: atom_id res chain seq x y z
N MET A 1 -39.27 4.51 -39.92
CA MET A 1 -39.90 4.82 -38.62
C MET A 1 -39.39 3.78 -37.63
N LEU A 2 -38.27 4.01 -36.95
CA LEU A 2 -38.14 4.66 -35.62
C LEU A 2 -38.66 3.81 -34.46
N GLY A 3 -37.73 3.42 -33.57
CA GLY A 3 -37.98 2.80 -32.28
C GLY A 3 -36.67 2.19 -31.73
N ARG A 4 -35.57 2.94 -31.64
CA ARG A 4 -35.11 3.66 -30.43
C ARG A 4 -35.37 2.92 -29.11
N SER A 5 -34.25 2.53 -28.49
CA SER A 5 -33.95 2.65 -27.06
C SER A 5 -34.55 1.63 -26.09
N SER A 6 -33.70 0.73 -25.62
CA SER A 6 -33.50 0.57 -24.16
C SER A 6 -32.09 0.03 -23.89
N ILE A 7 -31.16 0.97 -23.73
CA ILE A 7 -29.96 0.79 -22.92
C ILE A 7 -30.42 0.68 -21.47
N VAL A 8 -30.45 -0.54 -20.92
CA VAL A 8 -30.38 -0.81 -19.47
C VAL A 8 -29.73 -2.21 -19.37
N GLY A 9 -28.50 -2.40 -18.92
CA GLY A 9 -27.82 -1.70 -17.84
C GLY A 9 -27.73 -2.63 -16.65
N ARG A 10 -26.70 -3.48 -16.67
CA ARG A 10 -25.99 -4.15 -15.56
C ARG A 10 -25.39 -5.45 -16.10
N GLN A 11 -24.28 -5.33 -16.82
CA GLN A 11 -23.26 -6.36 -16.68
C GLN A 11 -22.94 -6.37 -15.19
N ALA A 12 -23.45 -7.37 -14.46
CA ALA A 12 -22.90 -7.70 -13.18
C ALA A 12 -21.42 -7.93 -13.45
N LEU A 13 -20.59 -6.97 -13.03
CA LEU A 13 -19.16 -7.15 -13.01
C LEU A 13 -18.96 -8.45 -12.24
N SER A 14 -18.64 -9.52 -12.97
CA SER A 14 -18.11 -10.73 -12.40
C SER A 14 -16.85 -10.28 -11.67
N VAL A 15 -16.98 -9.99 -10.38
CA VAL A 15 -15.87 -9.95 -9.44
C VAL A 15 -15.43 -11.41 -9.38
N THR A 16 -14.66 -11.79 -10.38
CA THR A 16 -14.24 -13.15 -10.64
C THR A 16 -13.61 -13.67 -9.36
N THR A 17 -14.24 -14.73 -8.85
CA THR A 17 -13.78 -15.64 -7.81
C THR A 17 -12.27 -15.53 -7.61
N LEU A 18 -11.88 -15.07 -6.41
CA LEU A 18 -10.49 -14.95 -5.99
C LEU A 18 -9.78 -16.28 -6.27
N SER A 19 -8.79 -16.23 -7.15
CA SER A 19 -7.88 -17.34 -7.40
C SER A 19 -7.34 -17.82 -6.07
N LYS A 20 -7.26 -19.13 -5.87
CA LYS A 20 -6.70 -19.79 -4.66
C LYS A 20 -5.18 -19.58 -4.51
N ASN A 21 -4.65 -18.49 -5.06
CA ASN A 21 -3.35 -17.95 -4.69
C ASN A 21 -3.52 -17.14 -3.42
N LYS A 22 -2.48 -17.11 -2.58
CA LYS A 22 -2.47 -16.25 -1.40
C LYS A 22 -2.68 -14.80 -1.86
N GLU A 23 -3.80 -14.21 -1.48
CA GLU A 23 -4.08 -12.81 -1.74
C GLU A 23 -3.09 -11.95 -0.97
N VAL A 24 -2.49 -10.98 -1.65
CA VAL A 24 -1.48 -10.09 -1.07
C VAL A 24 -2.09 -8.71 -0.95
N PHE A 25 -2.02 -8.14 0.25
CA PHE A 25 -2.59 -6.84 0.58
C PHE A 25 -1.50 -5.89 1.07
N ILE A 26 -1.61 -4.62 0.67
CA ILE A 26 -0.80 -3.54 1.24
C ILE A 26 -1.59 -2.93 2.39
N ILE A 27 -1.20 -3.28 3.62
CA ILE A 27 -1.89 -2.83 4.84
C ILE A 27 -1.32 -1.54 5.42
N GLY A 28 -0.11 -1.13 5.01
CA GLY A 28 0.55 0.06 5.53
C GLY A 28 1.67 0.53 4.61
N ALA A 29 1.88 1.84 4.57
CA ALA A 29 2.97 2.47 3.82
C ALA A 29 3.45 3.74 4.53
N ALA A 30 4.76 3.95 4.55
CA ALA A 30 5.38 5.15 5.09
C ALA A 30 6.67 5.49 4.36
N ARG A 31 7.07 6.75 4.45
CA ARG A 31 8.34 7.25 3.91
C ARG A 31 8.90 8.32 4.83
N THR A 32 10.21 8.48 4.82
CA THR A 32 10.85 9.65 5.44
C THR A 32 10.63 10.90 4.58
N PRO A 33 10.69 12.10 5.18
CA PRO A 33 10.82 13.34 4.42
C PRO A 33 12.10 13.34 3.58
N ILE A 34 12.06 14.02 2.43
CA ILE A 34 13.23 14.18 1.58
C ILE A 34 14.07 15.33 2.14
N GLY A 35 15.30 15.03 2.55
CA GLY A 35 16.27 16.03 3.02
C GLY A 35 17.08 16.62 1.87
N SER A 36 17.46 17.89 1.98
CA SER A 36 18.48 18.48 1.12
C SER A 36 19.86 17.93 1.45
N PHE A 37 20.74 17.92 0.45
CA PHE A 37 22.11 17.43 0.60
C PHE A 37 22.82 18.14 1.77
N ARG A 38 23.37 17.36 2.70
CA ARG A 38 24.09 17.83 3.90
C ARG A 38 23.26 18.71 4.86
N SER A 39 21.94 18.59 4.86
CA SER A 39 21.03 19.32 5.77
C SER A 39 20.64 18.48 6.99
N GLN A 40 19.43 18.67 7.53
CA GLN A 40 18.96 18.14 8.82
C GLN A 40 18.99 16.61 8.97
N LEU A 41 18.95 15.85 7.86
CA LEU A 41 19.02 14.39 7.89
C LEU A 41 20.44 13.84 7.67
N ALA A 42 21.44 14.71 7.48
CA ALA A 42 22.79 14.31 7.08
C ALA A 42 23.57 13.57 8.18
N SER A 43 23.17 13.74 9.44
CA SER A 43 23.76 13.02 10.58
C SER A 43 23.24 11.58 10.71
N LEU A 44 22.17 11.22 9.99
CA LEU A 44 21.56 9.89 10.06
C LEU A 44 22.09 9.00 8.93
N SER A 45 22.40 7.76 9.27
CA SER A 45 22.77 6.73 8.30
C SER A 45 21.54 6.21 7.53
N ALA A 46 21.78 5.60 6.37
CA ALA A 46 20.69 5.05 5.56
C ALA A 46 19.85 3.99 6.30
N PRO A 47 20.43 3.03 7.07
CA PRO A 47 19.63 2.10 7.86
C PRO A 47 18.78 2.77 8.94
N GLN A 48 19.26 3.86 9.54
CA GLN A 48 18.48 4.61 10.54
C GLN A 48 17.24 5.25 9.89
N LEU A 49 17.40 5.88 8.72
CA LEU A 49 16.26 6.43 7.97
C LEU A 49 15.27 5.33 7.54
N GLY A 50 15.78 4.19 7.10
CA GLY A 50 14.98 3.01 6.77
C GLY A 50 14.19 2.49 7.98
N SER A 51 14.83 2.39 9.14
CA SER A 51 14.19 1.91 10.37
C SER A 51 13.00 2.78 10.80
N VAL A 52 13.10 4.11 10.62
CA VAL A 52 12.01 5.06 10.89
C VAL A 52 10.86 4.84 9.93
N ALA A 53 11.14 4.63 8.63
CA ALA A 53 10.11 4.34 7.64
C ALA A 53 9.39 3.02 7.92
N ILE A 54 10.13 1.95 8.21
CA ILE A 54 9.58 0.62 8.51
C ILE A 54 8.70 0.69 9.76
N LYS A 55 9.20 1.29 10.85
CA LYS A 55 8.44 1.45 12.10
C LYS A 55 7.09 2.14 11.86
N ALA A 56 7.10 3.24 11.11
CA ALA A 56 5.87 3.96 10.79
C ALA A 56 4.92 3.17 9.87
N ALA A 57 5.44 2.34 8.96
CA ALA A 57 4.62 1.49 8.10
C ALA A 57 3.94 0.36 8.88
N VAL A 58 4.66 -0.30 9.79
CA VAL A 58 4.15 -1.35 10.68
C VAL A 58 3.06 -0.79 11.60
N GLU A 59 3.30 0.37 12.21
CA GLU A 59 2.33 1.05 13.08
C GLU A 59 1.04 1.42 12.34
N ARG A 60 1.14 1.97 11.11
CA ARG A 60 -0.03 2.28 10.27
C ARG A 60 -0.78 1.04 9.82
N GLY A 61 -0.05 -0.06 9.62
CA GLY A 61 -0.62 -1.37 9.31
C GLY A 61 -1.30 -2.05 10.51
N GLY A 62 -1.21 -1.48 11.72
CA GLY A 62 -1.81 -2.04 12.93
C GLY A 62 -1.18 -3.38 13.36
N LEU A 63 0.04 -3.66 12.89
CA LEU A 63 0.75 -4.90 13.19
C LEU A 63 1.58 -4.77 14.45
N LYS A 64 1.83 -5.89 15.13
CA LYS A 64 2.89 -5.95 16.14
C LYS A 64 4.23 -6.25 15.45
N PRO A 65 5.37 -5.82 16.00
CA PRO A 65 6.68 -6.14 15.44
C PRO A 65 6.93 -7.64 15.29
N GLU A 66 6.37 -8.46 16.19
CA GLU A 66 6.50 -9.92 16.17
C GLU A 66 5.76 -10.59 15.00
N ASP A 67 4.79 -9.88 14.39
CA ASP A 67 4.02 -10.39 13.25
C ASP A 67 4.79 -10.26 11.92
N VAL A 68 5.94 -9.58 11.90
CA VAL A 68 6.78 -9.35 10.71
C VAL A 68 7.82 -10.46 10.59
N GLN A 69 7.80 -11.21 9.48
CA GLN A 69 8.71 -12.33 9.25
C GLN A 69 9.99 -11.93 8.50
N GLU A 70 9.91 -10.93 7.62
CA GLU A 70 11.01 -10.51 6.73
C GLU A 70 11.05 -8.98 6.58
N VAL A 71 12.26 -8.43 6.40
CA VAL A 71 12.56 -6.99 6.25
C VAL A 71 13.67 -6.75 5.24
#